data_AF-A0AAP7INE1-F1
#
_entry.id   AF-A0AAP7INE1-F1
#
_cell.length_a   1.000
_cell.length_b   1.000
_cell.length_c   1.000
_cell.angle_alpha   90.00
_cell.angle_beta   90.00
_cell.angle_gamma   90.00
#
_symmetry.space_group_name_H-M   'P 1'
#
loop_
_entity.id
_entity.type
_entity.pdbx_description
1 polymer ?
#
loop_
_entity_poly.entity_id
_entity_poly.type
_entity_poly.pdbx_seq_one_letter_code
_entity_poly.pdbx_strand_id
1 'polypeptide(L)'
;MKEILERLYQVCSSLNDKFNGEFLNQEDLDDFIEDIQSDWDSSVDQLKTGLELLESQIHSIESSENKSYTNGILETVWGLRRLEVLLDDADKLLTNLNKKFLLKSGEITQEEYLDDGHLNVEVVDDEDDDTVEI
;
A
#
# COMPACT_ATOMS: atom_id res chain seq x y z
N MET A 1 -15.03 5.93 -4.58
CA MET A 1 -13.67 5.33 -4.50
C MET A 1 -13.75 3.83 -4.28
N LYS A 2 -14.49 3.30 -3.27
CA LYS A 2 -14.75 1.85 -3.14
C LYS A 2 -15.13 1.16 -4.46
N GLU A 3 -16.19 1.63 -5.10
CA GLU A 3 -16.65 1.11 -6.41
C GLU A 3 -15.59 1.20 -7.51
N ILE A 4 -14.65 2.16 -7.43
CA ILE A 4 -13.55 2.28 -8.39
C ILE A 4 -12.51 1.17 -8.15
N LEU A 5 -12.22 0.86 -6.89
CA LEU A 5 -11.31 -0.22 -6.49
C LEU A 5 -11.92 -1.59 -6.79
N GLU A 6 -13.23 -1.76 -6.57
CA GLU A 6 -13.95 -2.96 -7.00
C GLU A 6 -13.91 -3.12 -8.52
N ARG A 7 -14.00 -2.03 -9.29
CA ARG A 7 -13.81 -2.07 -10.75
C ARG A 7 -12.37 -2.39 -11.16
N LEU A 8 -11.37 -1.92 -10.40
CA LEU A 8 -9.97 -2.29 -10.61
C LEU A 8 -9.79 -3.81 -10.42
N TYR A 9 -10.34 -4.37 -9.35
CA TYR A 9 -10.39 -5.83 -9.14
C TYR A 9 -11.00 -6.53 -10.35
N GLN A 10 -12.16 -6.10 -10.83
CA GLN A 10 -12.83 -6.74 -11.98
C GLN A 10 -11.97 -6.72 -13.24
N VAL A 11 -11.23 -5.62 -13.49
CA VAL A 11 -10.29 -5.54 -14.62
C VAL A 11 -9.11 -6.48 -14.42
N CYS A 12 -8.49 -6.49 -13.24
CA CYS A 12 -7.36 -7.36 -12.92
C CYS A 12 -7.75 -8.85 -13.02
N SER A 13 -8.88 -9.24 -12.43
CA SER A 13 -9.44 -10.59 -12.51
C SER A 13 -9.73 -11.00 -13.95
N SER A 14 -10.43 -10.16 -14.73
CA SER A 14 -10.73 -10.46 -16.14
C SER A 14 -9.48 -10.60 -17.01
N LEU A 15 -8.45 -9.78 -16.76
CA LEU A 15 -7.17 -9.89 -17.44
C LEU A 15 -6.44 -11.17 -17.02
N ASN A 16 -6.41 -11.50 -15.73
CA ASN A 16 -5.79 -12.73 -15.24
C ASN A 16 -6.46 -13.97 -15.88
N ASP A 17 -7.79 -14.02 -15.90
CA ASP A 17 -8.58 -15.10 -16.50
C ASP A 17 -8.32 -15.26 -17.99
N LYS A 18 -8.20 -14.15 -18.73
CA LYS A 18 -7.86 -14.15 -20.15
C LYS A 18 -6.52 -14.85 -20.41
N PHE A 19 -5.59 -14.80 -19.45
CA PHE A 19 -4.30 -15.46 -19.50
C PHE A 19 -4.22 -16.68 -18.57
N ASN A 20 -5.34 -17.39 -18.40
CA ASN A 20 -5.46 -18.66 -17.66
C ASN A 20 -4.99 -18.59 -16.20
N GLY A 21 -5.12 -17.44 -15.54
CA GLY A 21 -4.71 -17.26 -14.15
C GLY A 21 -3.20 -17.17 -13.95
N GLU A 22 -2.43 -16.95 -15.01
CA GLU A 22 -0.96 -17.00 -14.94
C GLU A 22 -0.30 -15.64 -14.58
N PHE A 23 -1.08 -14.57 -14.39
CA PHE A 23 -0.58 -13.22 -14.10
C PHE A 23 -0.56 -12.90 -12.61
N LEU A 24 -1.62 -13.28 -11.89
CA LEU A 24 -1.80 -13.03 -10.47
C LEU A 24 -2.18 -14.33 -9.76
N ASN A 25 -1.77 -14.45 -8.50
CA ASN A 25 -2.31 -15.49 -7.62
C ASN A 25 -3.78 -15.18 -7.32
N GLN A 26 -4.61 -16.22 -7.24
CA GLN A 26 -6.02 -16.09 -6.88
C GLN A 26 -6.18 -15.60 -5.43
N GLU A 27 -5.32 -16.03 -4.52
CA GLU A 27 -5.31 -15.59 -3.12
C GLU A 27 -5.14 -14.06 -3.04
N ASP A 28 -4.14 -13.49 -3.72
CA ASP A 28 -3.93 -12.02 -3.77
C ASP A 28 -5.15 -11.25 -4.31
N LEU A 29 -5.88 -11.84 -5.27
CA LEU A 29 -7.10 -11.24 -5.83
C LEU A 29 -8.26 -11.29 -4.84
N ASP A 30 -8.43 -12.42 -4.16
CA ASP A 30 -9.49 -12.67 -3.20
C ASP A 30 -9.28 -11.81 -1.94
N ASP A 31 -8.06 -11.79 -1.40
CA ASP A 31 -7.67 -10.96 -0.25
C ASP A 31 -7.92 -9.47 -0.56
N PHE A 32 -7.47 -8.99 -1.73
CA PHE A 32 -7.69 -7.60 -2.13
C PHE A 32 -9.18 -7.21 -2.12
N ILE A 33 -10.05 -8.04 -2.71
CA ILE A 33 -11.46 -7.68 -2.79
C ILE A 33 -12.17 -7.84 -1.45
N GLU A 34 -11.80 -8.83 -0.65
CA GLU A 34 -12.33 -9.03 0.71
C GLU A 34 -11.97 -7.83 1.61
N ASP A 35 -10.72 -7.36 1.57
CA ASP A 35 -10.27 -6.20 2.34
C ASP A 35 -10.97 -4.91 1.90
N ILE A 36 -11.10 -4.66 0.59
CA ILE A 36 -11.85 -3.49 0.10
C ILE A 36 -13.32 -3.54 0.52
N GLN A 37 -13.96 -4.71 0.45
CA GLN A 37 -15.37 -4.83 0.80
C GLN A 37 -15.62 -4.66 2.29
N SER A 38 -14.74 -5.20 3.13
CA SER A 38 -14.87 -5.22 4.59
C SER A 38 -14.40 -3.92 5.26
N ASP A 39 -13.29 -3.33 4.80
CA ASP A 39 -12.58 -2.30 5.56
C ASP A 39 -12.65 -0.90 4.96
N TRP A 40 -13.04 -0.74 3.69
CA TRP A 40 -13.06 0.58 3.06
C TRP A 40 -14.00 1.55 3.78
N ASP A 41 -15.27 1.17 3.96
CA ASP A 41 -16.28 2.08 4.51
C ASP A 41 -15.99 2.40 5.98
N SER A 42 -15.57 1.40 6.77
CA SER A 42 -15.20 1.59 8.17
C SER A 42 -13.98 2.52 8.32
N SER A 43 -12.99 2.41 7.43
CA SER A 43 -11.81 3.28 7.42
C SER A 43 -12.17 4.73 7.05
N VAL A 44 -13.04 4.92 6.05
CA VAL A 44 -13.56 6.24 5.68
C VAL A 44 -14.38 6.85 6.82
N ASP A 45 -15.25 6.08 7.47
CA ASP A 45 -16.08 6.58 8.57
C ASP A 45 -15.25 6.91 9.80
N GLN A 46 -14.18 6.15 10.04
CA GLN A 46 -13.21 6.46 11.09
C GLN A 46 -12.49 7.79 10.83
N LEU A 47 -12.05 8.01 9.59
CA LEU A 47 -11.46 9.29 9.18
C LEU A 47 -12.44 10.45 9.38
N LYS A 48 -13.69 10.30 8.93
CA LYS A 48 -14.74 11.32 9.13
C LYS A 48 -14.96 11.61 10.61
N THR A 49 -15.11 10.57 11.43
CA THR A 49 -15.30 10.70 12.87
C THR A 49 -14.17 11.48 13.52
N GLY A 50 -12.93 11.21 13.13
CA GLY A 50 -11.76 11.95 13.61
C GLY A 50 -11.82 13.44 13.26
N LEU A 51 -12.16 13.77 12.01
CA LEU A 51 -12.29 15.15 11.56
C LEU A 51 -13.44 15.88 12.26
N GLU A 52 -14.61 15.27 12.39
CA GLU A 52 -15.76 15.84 13.08
C GLU A 52 -15.45 16.17 14.55
N LEU A 53 -14.70 15.29 15.25
CA LEU A 53 -14.24 15.54 16.61
C LEU A 53 -13.34 16.78 16.69
N LEU A 54 -12.39 16.90 15.77
CA LEU A 54 -11.47 18.04 15.71
C LEU A 54 -12.21 19.35 15.39
N GLU A 55 -13.05 19.33 14.36
CA GLU A 55 -13.82 20.49 13.90
C GLU A 55 -14.77 21.02 14.99
N SER A 56 -15.42 20.11 15.72
CA SER A 56 -16.39 20.49 16.76
C SER A 56 -15.80 21.29 17.92
N GLN A 57 -14.49 21.22 18.14
CA GLN A 57 -13.79 21.86 19.27
C GLN A 57 -12.57 22.69 18.83
N ILE A 58 -12.38 22.92 17.53
CA ILE A 58 -11.13 23.49 16.99
C ILE A 58 -10.76 24.87 17.59
N HIS A 59 -11.76 25.65 18.00
CA HIS A 59 -11.57 26.97 18.60
C HIS A 59 -11.48 26.94 20.15
N SER A 60 -11.76 25.80 20.78
CA SER A 60 -11.75 25.63 22.25
C SER A 60 -10.64 24.71 22.76
N ILE A 61 -9.88 24.06 21.86
CA ILE A 61 -8.74 23.22 22.22
C ILE A 61 -7.55 24.09 22.64
N GLU A 62 -7.14 23.96 23.89
CA GLU A 62 -5.98 24.67 24.47
C GLU A 62 -4.81 23.73 24.80
N SER A 63 -5.03 22.40 24.76
CA SER A 63 -4.04 21.38 25.13
C SER A 63 -4.26 20.08 24.36
N SER A 64 -3.16 19.36 24.11
CA SER A 64 -3.19 18.02 23.52
C SER A 64 -3.77 16.94 24.45
N GLU A 65 -3.95 17.25 25.73
CA GLU A 65 -4.65 16.39 26.71
C GLU A 65 -6.18 16.47 26.56
N ASN A 66 -6.70 17.41 25.76
CA ASN A 66 -8.12 17.48 25.46
C ASN A 66 -8.54 16.17 24.76
N LYS A 67 -9.48 15.45 25.38
CA LYS A 67 -9.93 14.14 24.89
C LYS A 67 -10.46 14.18 23.46
N SER A 68 -11.23 15.22 23.09
CA SER A 68 -11.75 15.37 21.72
C SER A 68 -10.62 15.60 20.72
N TYR A 69 -9.59 16.38 21.10
CA TYR A 69 -8.39 16.54 20.29
C TYR A 69 -7.64 15.22 20.13
N THR A 70 -7.29 14.55 21.24
CA THR A 70 -6.51 13.31 21.21
C THR A 70 -7.23 12.23 20.40
N ASN A 71 -8.53 12.03 20.65
CA ASN A 71 -9.31 11.06 19.91
C ASN A 71 -9.48 11.47 18.45
N GLY A 72 -9.75 12.75 18.17
CA GLY A 72 -9.85 13.25 16.81
C GLY A 72 -8.60 12.97 15.98
N ILE A 73 -7.41 13.22 16.55
CA ILE A 73 -6.13 12.87 15.91
C ILE A 73 -5.99 11.36 15.72
N LEU A 74 -6.28 10.57 16.75
CA LEU A 74 -6.16 9.11 16.70
C LEU A 74 -7.00 8.50 15.59
N GLU A 75 -8.30 8.82 15.57
CA GLU A 75 -9.25 8.32 14.56
C GLU A 75 -8.87 8.79 13.16
N THR A 76 -8.45 10.05 13.00
CA THR A 76 -7.98 10.59 11.72
C THR A 76 -6.76 9.83 11.20
N VAL A 77 -5.73 9.66 12.03
CA VAL A 77 -4.49 8.96 11.64
C VAL A 77 -4.76 7.50 11.33
N TRP A 78 -5.58 6.83 12.12
CA TRP A 78 -5.92 5.42 11.90
C TRP A 78 -6.79 5.20 10.68
N GLY A 79 -7.75 6.08 10.40
CA GLY A 79 -8.53 6.05 9.16
C GLY A 79 -7.63 6.23 7.94
N LEU A 80 -6.73 7.22 7.97
CA LEU A 80 -5.76 7.45 6.89
C LEU A 80 -4.84 6.25 6.66
N ARG A 81 -4.25 5.69 7.73
CA ARG A 81 -3.34 4.54 7.62
C ARG A 81 -4.01 3.30 7.05
N ARG A 82 -5.26 3.03 7.42
CA ARG A 82 -5.99 1.90 6.83
C ARG A 82 -6.28 2.13 5.35
N LEU A 83 -6.68 3.35 4.98
CA LEU A 83 -6.87 3.70 3.57
C LEU A 83 -5.57 3.60 2.76
N GLU A 84 -4.44 3.99 3.35
CA GLU A 84 -3.12 3.85 2.74
C GLU A 84 -2.82 2.39 2.41
N VAL A 85 -3.02 1.46 3.37
CA VAL A 85 -2.82 0.02 3.16
C VAL A 85 -3.71 -0.50 2.01
N LEU A 86 -5.00 -0.19 2.04
CA LEU A 86 -5.94 -0.64 1.00
C LEU A 86 -5.58 -0.12 -0.41
N LEU A 87 -5.04 1.10 -0.50
CA LEU A 87 -4.59 1.69 -1.76
C LEU A 87 -3.24 1.15 -2.21
N ASP A 88 -2.34 0.86 -1.28
CA ASP A 88 -1.06 0.20 -1.54
C ASP A 88 -1.27 -1.20 -2.11
N ASP A 89 -2.25 -1.95 -1.59
CA ASP A 89 -2.58 -3.28 -2.13
C ASP A 89 -3.17 -3.19 -3.55
N ALA A 90 -3.94 -2.14 -3.86
CA ALA A 90 -4.40 -1.88 -5.22
C ALA A 90 -3.23 -1.61 -6.19
N ASP A 91 -2.23 -0.84 -5.74
CA ASP A 91 -1.02 -0.53 -6.51
C ASP A 91 -0.19 -1.78 -6.77
N LYS A 92 0.08 -2.57 -5.71
CA LYS A 92 0.79 -3.87 -5.82
C LYS A 92 0.09 -4.81 -6.79
N LEU A 93 -1.23 -4.96 -6.68
CA LEU A 93 -2.01 -5.86 -7.52
C LEU A 93 -1.85 -5.49 -9.01
N LEU A 94 -2.01 -4.20 -9.33
CA LEU A 94 -1.89 -3.72 -10.71
C LEU A 94 -0.44 -3.81 -11.23
N THR A 95 0.53 -3.47 -10.39
CA THR A 95 1.96 -3.54 -10.70
C THR A 95 2.39 -4.97 -10.99
N ASN A 96 2.01 -5.92 -10.15
CA ASN A 96 2.34 -7.34 -10.34
C ASN A 96 1.73 -7.90 -11.62
N LEU A 97 0.45 -7.58 -11.89
CA LEU A 97 -0.21 -7.98 -13.13
C LEU A 97 0.55 -7.45 -14.35
N ASN A 98 0.89 -6.15 -14.33
CA ASN A 98 1.57 -5.52 -15.46
C ASN A 98 3.00 -6.04 -15.64
N LYS A 99 3.80 -6.14 -14.56
CA LYS A 99 5.15 -6.73 -14.61
C LYS A 99 5.12 -8.13 -15.21
N LYS A 100 4.16 -8.96 -14.78
CA LYS A 100 4.02 -10.32 -15.32
C LYS A 100 3.66 -10.33 -16.79
N PHE A 101 2.80 -9.40 -17.23
CA PHE A 101 2.44 -9.27 -18.63
C PHE A 101 3.65 -8.87 -19.49
N LEU A 102 4.40 -7.84 -19.06
CA LEU A 102 5.63 -7.38 -19.73
C LEU A 102 6.68 -8.49 -19.86
N LEU A 103 6.84 -9.32 -18.81
CA LEU A 103 7.77 -10.45 -18.86
C LEU A 103 7.33 -11.46 -19.94
N LYS A 104 6.03 -11.76 -20.03
CA LYS A 104 5.51 -12.71 -21.02
C LYS A 104 5.53 -12.19 -22.44
N SER A 105 5.38 -10.89 -22.64
CA SER A 105 5.51 -10.26 -23.94
C SER A 105 6.98 -10.11 -24.38
N GLY A 106 7.94 -10.35 -23.48
CA GLY A 106 9.37 -10.18 -23.73
C GLY A 106 9.81 -8.72 -23.72
N GLU A 107 9.00 -7.83 -23.14
CA GLU A 107 9.31 -6.40 -23.00
C GLU A 107 10.28 -6.13 -21.84
N ILE A 108 10.33 -7.01 -20.85
CA ILE A 108 11.33 -6.99 -19.77
C ILE A 108 11.98 -8.37 -19.61
N THR A 109 13.19 -8.36 -19.04
CA THR A 109 13.94 -9.56 -18.66
C THR A 109 13.43 -10.17 -17.35
N GLN A 110 13.86 -11.40 -17.06
CA GLN A 110 13.60 -12.03 -15.77
C GLN A 110 14.26 -11.26 -14.61
N GLU A 111 15.41 -10.63 -14.85
CA GLU A 111 16.11 -9.81 -13.87
C GLU A 111 15.29 -8.56 -13.52
N GLU A 112 14.82 -7.81 -14.52
CA GLU A 112 13.95 -6.63 -14.32
C GLU A 112 12.58 -7.00 -13.70
N TYR A 113 12.08 -8.21 -13.95
CA TYR A 113 10.85 -8.68 -13.30
C TYR A 113 11.05 -8.93 -11.79
N LEU A 114 12.22 -9.45 -11.40
CA LEU A 114 12.57 -9.75 -10.02
C LEU A 114 13.08 -8.53 -9.24
N ASP A 115 13.45 -7.46 -9.94
CA ASP A 115 13.84 -6.19 -9.32
C ASP A 115 12.67 -5.61 -8.51
N ASP A 116 12.89 -5.52 -7.20
CA ASP A 116 11.98 -4.93 -6.22
C ASP A 116 12.25 -3.43 -6.02
N GLY A 117 13.20 -2.85 -6.77
CA GLY A 117 13.59 -1.46 -6.67
C GLY A 117 14.47 -1.16 -5.46
N HIS A 118 14.88 -2.17 -4.69
CA HIS A 118 15.82 -2.02 -3.59
C HIS A 118 17.27 -2.23 -4.06
N LEU A 119 18.12 -1.23 -3.78
CA LEU A 119 19.55 -1.32 -4.01
C LEU A 119 20.17 -2.34 -3.05
N ASN A 120 20.56 -3.50 -3.57
CA ASN A 120 21.40 -4.46 -2.87
C ASN A 120 22.83 -3.91 -2.82
N VAL A 121 23.12 -3.10 -1.81
CA VAL A 121 24.47 -2.56 -1.60
C VAL A 121 25.32 -3.64 -0.92
N GLU A 122 26.25 -4.23 -1.68
CA GLU A 122 27.35 -5.00 -1.10
C GLU A 122 28.28 -4.01 -0.39
N VAL A 123 28.34 -4.08 0.95
CA VAL A 123 29.35 -3.33 1.72
C VAL A 123 30.68 -4.04 1.47
N VAL A 124 31.53 -3.42 0.67
CA VAL A 124 32.91 -3.85 0.52
C VAL A 124 33.67 -3.38 1.75
N ASP A 125 34.08 -4.30 2.63
CA ASP A 125 35.05 -3.99 3.68
C ASP A 125 36.40 -3.70 3.00
N ASP A 126 36.65 -2.45 2.66
CA ASP A 126 37.98 -1.95 2.32
C ASP A 126 38.80 -1.81 3.61
N GLU A 127 39.03 -2.92 4.33
CA GLU A 127 40.10 -3.00 5.34
C GLU A 127 41.43 -3.31 4.64
N ASP A 128 41.92 -2.35 3.84
CA ASP A 128 43.32 -2.32 3.41
C ASP A 128 44.11 -1.38 4.34
N ASP A 129 44.65 -2.01 5.39
CA ASP A 129 46.03 -1.89 5.87
C ASP A 129 46.56 -0.46 6.17
N ASP A 130 46.20 0.06 7.35
CA ASP A 130 47.02 1.06 8.04
C ASP A 130 48.36 0.41 8.46
N THR A 131 49.29 0.28 7.51
CA THR A 131 50.70 0.03 7.81
C THR A 131 51.26 1.25 8.54
N VAL A 132 51.17 1.24 9.87
CA VAL A 132 51.96 2.10 10.75
C VAL A 132 53.37 1.49 10.81
N GLU A 133 54.29 2.00 9.98
CA GLU A 133 55.73 1.78 10.18
C GLU A 133 56.15 2.40 11.52
N ILE A 134 56.90 1.62 12.30
CA ILE A 134 57.46 1.92 13.62
C ILE A 134 58.77 2.71 13.48
#